data_AF-A0A2G4YST1-F1
#
_entry.id   AF-A0A2G4YST1-F1
#
_cell.length_a   1.000
_cell.length_b   1.000
_cell.length_c   1.000
_cell.angle_alpha   90.00
_cell.angle_beta   90.00
_cell.angle_gamma   90.00
#
_symmetry.space_group_name_H-M   'P 1'
#
loop_
_entity.id
_entity.type
_entity.pdbx_description
1 polymer ?
#
loop_
_entity_poly.entity_id
_entity_poly.type
_entity_poly.pdbx_seq_one_letter_code
_entity_poly.pdbx_strand_id
1 'polypeptide(L)'
;MIPNGGDIFNMKSTFLSSIAIALVASVSIPALASASVVNSTDLIIDLDTINQHVHGPACSHNNALSSALEQKHQAISGNAAYVAMAPAIAAVAPGVPASTGASSQGTQLVFLDFDSATTGTYTRTYKENADGSGADVTQVFQEHIYTAPERAAVMASMQNDYGHFDIAFTTEKPAGGEYSTLFFNANMPGEGNGVEAGIRVADGGRVTGILWGAADNIDFRNLNRTDNANLDANFWDVISDSGFTTVTGLAATEENRAIAITRQTAQTGSHELGHDLGLRHHEAWGPLGTGLPTTGVPADGQFIPVYTGPRGADETTRHLMVSGASGGSSLGGSVTQDRFFGLRSATKLTFNEEGRVIQEQAGPGAQFVELVNLDVPNTVENGRDKNNRIRVAAISIEGRISESDETDLYMFEGNKGDIFNFELTSFVNSNNLDYMDGILAIFDDLGNFLTYNDDDFEGVDSFLFDFVLEYTGRFFVQVSSYNFLHPIDTVDGDFSIGNYQLYATRTTIPAPGIFGLMILGLVAMGRRKSLLK
;
A
#
# COMPACT_ATOMS: atom_id res chain seq x y z
N MET A 1 -34.49 43.74 25.33
CA MET A 1 -35.43 43.86 24.20
C MET A 1 -34.66 43.48 22.94
N ILE A 2 -35.10 42.40 22.30
CA ILE A 2 -34.65 41.84 21.01
C ILE A 2 -35.15 42.78 19.88
N PRO A 3 -34.40 43.01 18.77
CA PRO A 3 -34.40 42.16 17.55
C PRO A 3 -33.00 41.78 17.04
N ASN A 4 -32.77 40.50 16.69
CA ASN A 4 -32.80 39.91 15.33
C ASN A 4 -31.74 40.53 14.41
N GLY A 5 -30.74 39.80 13.91
CA GLY A 5 -30.80 38.50 13.24
C GLY A 5 -30.34 38.76 11.80
N GLY A 6 -29.08 38.42 11.49
CA GLY A 6 -28.45 38.71 10.22
C GLY A 6 -27.68 37.48 9.73
N ASP A 7 -28.34 36.72 8.87
CA ASP A 7 -27.79 35.60 8.11
C ASP A 7 -26.75 36.08 7.10
N ILE A 8 -25.63 35.34 7.03
CA ILE A 8 -24.55 35.55 6.07
C ILE A 8 -24.89 34.78 4.78
N PHE A 9 -24.69 35.49 3.67
CA PHE A 9 -25.01 35.15 2.29
C PHE A 9 -24.37 33.84 1.79
N ASN A 10 -25.21 33.00 1.17
CA ASN A 10 -24.84 31.87 0.33
C ASN A 10 -24.92 32.32 -1.14
N MET A 11 -23.79 32.33 -1.85
CA MET A 11 -23.69 32.80 -3.24
C MET A 11 -23.77 31.62 -4.21
N LYS A 12 -24.98 31.28 -4.68
CA LYS A 12 -25.18 30.50 -5.91
C LYS A 12 -25.68 31.46 -6.99
N SER A 13 -24.83 31.79 -7.95
CA SER A 13 -25.23 32.57 -9.12
C SER A 13 -25.88 31.66 -10.16
N THR A 14 -27.12 31.99 -10.50
CA THR A 14 -27.84 31.55 -11.69
C THR A 14 -27.67 32.64 -12.73
N PHE A 15 -27.31 32.29 -13.97
CA PHE A 15 -27.44 33.19 -15.12
C PHE A 15 -28.18 32.48 -16.24
N LEU A 16 -29.32 33.07 -16.61
CA LEU A 16 -30.15 32.75 -17.77
C LEU A 16 -30.20 34.03 -18.61
N SER A 17 -29.86 33.95 -19.90
CA SER A 17 -30.59 34.65 -20.97
C SER A 17 -29.99 34.40 -22.37
N SER A 18 -30.70 33.56 -23.12
CA SER A 18 -31.17 33.70 -24.50
C SER A 18 -30.45 34.66 -25.48
N ILE A 19 -29.87 34.08 -26.55
CA ILE A 19 -29.88 34.68 -27.91
C ILE A 19 -30.19 33.56 -28.92
N ALA A 20 -31.28 33.72 -29.66
CA ALA A 20 -31.64 32.90 -30.81
C ALA A 20 -31.11 33.56 -32.09
N ILE A 21 -30.23 32.85 -32.82
CA ILE A 21 -29.92 33.11 -34.22
C ILE A 21 -30.01 31.79 -34.95
N ALA A 22 -30.93 31.73 -35.92
CA ALA A 22 -31.11 30.62 -36.82
C ALA A 22 -29.96 30.58 -37.85
N LEU A 23 -29.17 29.50 -37.83
CA LEU A 23 -28.29 29.14 -38.93
C LEU A 23 -28.56 27.67 -39.28
N VAL A 24 -29.17 27.44 -40.43
CA VAL A 24 -29.29 26.11 -41.04
C VAL A 24 -27.92 25.75 -41.59
N ALA A 25 -27.09 25.12 -40.75
CA ALA A 25 -25.91 24.41 -41.19
C ALA A 25 -26.27 22.92 -41.33
N SER A 26 -26.03 22.38 -42.52
CA SER A 26 -26.08 20.95 -42.80
C SER A 26 -25.18 20.20 -41.81
N VAL A 27 -25.77 19.52 -40.83
CA VAL A 27 -25.08 18.56 -39.99
C VAL A 27 -24.73 17.38 -40.88
N SER A 28 -23.48 17.33 -41.34
CA SER A 28 -22.85 16.09 -41.76
C SER A 28 -22.79 15.20 -40.53
N ILE A 29 -23.69 14.20 -40.48
CA ILE A 29 -23.62 13.09 -39.53
C ILE A 29 -22.25 12.44 -39.79
N PRO A 30 -21.28 12.49 -38.85
CA PRO A 30 -20.07 11.71 -39.03
C PRO A 30 -20.51 10.26 -39.18
N ALA A 31 -20.03 9.60 -40.24
CA ALA A 31 -20.25 8.18 -40.40
C ALA A 31 -19.86 7.49 -39.09
N LEU A 32 -20.80 6.76 -38.49
CA LEU A 32 -20.51 5.87 -37.37
C LEU A 32 -19.30 5.03 -37.79
N ALA A 33 -18.15 5.32 -37.20
CA ALA A 33 -16.97 4.48 -37.35
C ALA A 33 -17.42 3.08 -36.90
N SER A 34 -17.29 2.11 -37.79
CA SER A 34 -17.58 0.73 -37.48
C SER A 34 -16.67 0.33 -36.32
N ALA A 35 -17.22 0.17 -35.12
CA ALA A 35 -16.49 -0.41 -34.01
C ALA A 35 -16.03 -1.81 -34.44
N SER A 36 -14.73 -1.97 -34.65
CA SER A 36 -14.14 -3.27 -34.90
C SER A 36 -14.04 -3.99 -33.56
N VAL A 37 -14.82 -5.06 -33.40
CA VAL A 37 -14.56 -6.03 -32.32
C VAL A 37 -13.26 -6.72 -32.70
N VAL A 38 -12.18 -6.41 -31.99
CA VAL A 38 -10.88 -7.05 -32.19
C VAL A 38 -10.95 -8.43 -31.56
N ASN A 39 -10.84 -9.49 -32.37
CA ASN A 39 -10.66 -10.84 -31.85
C ASN A 39 -9.26 -10.94 -31.21
N SER A 40 -9.11 -11.70 -30.12
CA SER A 40 -7.92 -11.78 -29.24
C SER A 40 -6.58 -12.11 -29.90
N THR A 41 -6.53 -12.40 -31.21
CA THR A 41 -5.31 -12.76 -31.93
C THR A 41 -4.46 -11.58 -32.39
N ASP A 42 -4.97 -10.35 -32.38
CA ASP A 42 -4.28 -9.18 -32.97
C ASP A 42 -3.74 -8.18 -31.93
N LEU A 43 -3.88 -8.46 -30.63
CA LEU A 43 -3.32 -7.61 -29.58
C LEU A 43 -1.78 -7.72 -29.58
N ILE A 44 -1.11 -6.65 -29.98
CA ILE A 44 0.34 -6.49 -29.79
C ILE A 44 0.55 -6.19 -28.31
N ILE A 45 0.80 -7.25 -27.54
CA ILE A 45 1.11 -7.17 -26.12
C ILE A 45 2.63 -7.03 -25.98
N ASP A 46 3.07 -5.88 -25.51
CA ASP A 46 4.46 -5.66 -25.11
C ASP A 46 4.63 -6.11 -23.66
N LEU A 47 4.92 -7.40 -23.49
CA LEU A 47 5.10 -8.06 -22.18
C LEU A 47 6.19 -7.40 -21.33
N ASP A 48 7.19 -6.77 -21.97
CA ASP A 48 8.28 -6.07 -21.28
C ASP A 48 7.81 -4.71 -20.70
N THR A 49 6.68 -4.18 -21.20
CA THR A 49 6.09 -2.92 -20.72
C THR A 49 4.83 -3.06 -19.90
N ILE A 50 4.32 -4.29 -19.66
CA ILE A 50 3.27 -4.52 -18.65
C ILE A 50 3.88 -4.28 -17.28
N ASN A 51 4.06 -3.00 -16.96
CA ASN A 51 4.44 -2.53 -15.65
C ASN A 51 3.31 -2.90 -14.71
N GLN A 52 3.67 -3.64 -13.68
CA GLN A 52 2.76 -4.54 -12.97
C GLN A 52 1.79 -3.87 -12.01
N HIS A 53 1.82 -2.56 -11.83
CA HIS A 53 0.87 -1.86 -10.99
C HIS A 53 1.09 -0.36 -11.22
N VAL A 54 0.05 0.36 -11.65
CA VAL A 54 0.06 1.83 -11.70
C VAL A 54 -1.03 2.31 -10.77
N HIS A 55 -0.62 2.70 -9.59
CA HIS A 55 -1.50 3.15 -8.53
C HIS A 55 -2.37 4.36 -8.92
N GLY A 56 -3.54 4.47 -8.28
CA GLY A 56 -4.26 5.74 -8.18
C GLY A 56 -3.43 6.81 -7.46
N PRO A 57 -3.86 8.09 -7.44
CA PRO A 57 -3.11 9.20 -6.84
C PRO A 57 -2.71 8.98 -5.36
N ALA A 58 -3.42 8.12 -4.62
CA ALA A 58 -3.09 7.75 -3.25
C ALA A 58 -1.82 6.88 -3.11
N CYS A 59 -1.43 6.15 -4.15
CA CYS A 59 -0.24 5.29 -4.15
C CYS A 59 0.70 5.56 -5.35
N SER A 60 0.48 6.63 -6.13
CA SER A 60 1.26 6.91 -7.34
C SER A 60 2.70 7.25 -6.97
N HIS A 61 3.63 6.39 -7.39
CA HIS A 61 5.07 6.54 -7.17
C HIS A 61 5.53 7.89 -7.68
N ASN A 62 6.29 8.58 -6.83
CA ASN A 62 6.77 9.94 -7.03
C ASN A 62 7.87 10.02 -8.10
N ASN A 63 7.57 9.64 -9.35
CA ASN A 63 8.45 9.89 -10.48
C ASN A 63 8.66 11.40 -10.73
N ALA A 64 7.80 12.25 -10.15
CA ALA A 64 7.86 13.71 -10.27
C ALA A 64 8.86 14.39 -9.31
N LEU A 65 9.41 13.70 -8.30
CA LEU A 65 10.32 14.30 -7.30
C LEU A 65 11.81 13.97 -7.49
N SER A 66 12.21 13.32 -8.58
CA SER A 66 13.63 12.94 -8.79
C SER A 66 14.62 14.11 -8.71
N SER A 67 14.23 15.32 -9.14
CA SER A 67 15.06 16.54 -8.97
C SER A 67 15.01 17.13 -7.56
N ALA A 68 13.96 16.86 -6.79
CA ALA A 68 13.87 17.23 -5.37
C ALA A 68 14.68 16.27 -4.48
N LEU A 69 14.82 15.00 -4.88
CA LEU A 69 15.59 13.98 -4.15
C LEU A 69 17.04 14.39 -3.86
N GLU A 70 17.74 14.91 -4.88
CA GLU A 70 19.14 15.35 -4.74
C GLU A 70 19.27 16.61 -3.88
N GLN A 71 18.24 17.47 -3.87
CA GLN A 71 18.17 18.67 -3.02
C GLN A 71 17.83 18.30 -1.56
N LYS A 72 16.91 17.36 -1.34
CA LYS A 72 16.56 16.79 -0.02
C LYS A 72 17.79 16.21 0.68
N HIS A 73 18.58 15.38 -0.01
CA HIS A 73 19.83 14.81 0.54
C HIS A 73 20.84 15.85 1.03
N GLN A 74 21.00 16.96 0.30
CA GLN A 74 21.96 18.01 0.68
C GLN A 74 21.48 18.82 1.90
N ALA A 75 20.16 19.02 2.04
CA ALA A 75 19.58 19.74 3.16
C ALA A 75 19.71 18.96 4.49
N ILE A 76 19.45 17.65 4.47
CA ILE A 76 19.43 16.83 5.69
C ILE A 76 20.85 16.63 6.25
N SER A 77 21.84 16.43 5.39
CA SER A 77 23.24 16.26 5.80
C SER A 77 23.87 17.53 6.42
N GLY A 78 23.29 18.70 6.21
CA GLY A 78 23.76 19.98 6.77
C GLY A 78 23.21 20.34 8.16
N ASN A 79 22.09 19.74 8.58
CA ASN A 79 21.31 20.16 9.75
C ASN A 79 21.21 19.12 10.87
N ALA A 80 22.05 18.06 10.87
CA ALA A 80 22.09 17.02 11.91
C ALA A 80 22.66 17.48 13.27
N ALA A 81 22.33 18.70 13.70
CA ALA A 81 22.66 19.25 15.00
C ALA A 81 21.43 19.17 15.93
N TYR A 82 20.88 17.98 16.16
CA TYR A 82 19.70 17.82 17.01
C TYR A 82 19.92 16.79 18.14
N VAL A 83 19.52 17.22 19.34
CA VAL A 83 19.48 16.53 20.63
C VAL A 83 20.83 16.28 21.35
N ALA A 84 21.49 17.36 21.79
CA ALA A 84 22.62 17.29 22.74
C ALA A 84 22.21 17.27 24.23
N MET A 85 20.94 17.06 24.58
CA MET A 85 20.51 16.99 25.98
C MET A 85 19.50 15.87 26.18
N ALA A 86 19.83 14.91 27.05
CA ALA A 86 18.91 13.90 27.57
C ALA A 86 17.70 14.63 28.18
N PRO A 87 16.54 14.66 27.50
CA PRO A 87 15.45 15.50 27.94
C PRO A 87 14.81 14.92 29.21
N ALA A 88 14.04 15.74 29.92
CA ALA A 88 13.15 15.22 30.94
C ALA A 88 12.17 14.22 30.29
N ILE A 89 11.89 13.11 30.97
CA ILE A 89 10.97 12.08 30.50
C ILE A 89 9.56 12.51 30.90
N ALA A 90 8.68 12.72 29.91
CA ALA A 90 7.27 12.97 30.17
C ALA A 90 6.53 11.68 30.59
N ALA A 91 5.40 11.83 31.28
CA ALA A 91 4.58 10.69 31.72
C ALA A 91 3.98 9.92 30.53
N VAL A 92 3.68 8.64 30.74
CA VAL A 92 3.00 7.79 29.74
C VAL A 92 1.59 8.33 29.48
N ALA A 93 1.30 8.62 28.21
CA ALA A 93 -0.03 9.03 27.78
C ALA A 93 -1.05 7.87 27.95
N PRO A 94 -2.29 8.16 28.37
CA PRO A 94 -3.35 7.17 28.34
C PRO A 94 -3.71 6.86 26.88
N GLY A 95 -3.43 5.64 26.42
CA GLY A 95 -3.84 5.21 25.09
C GLY A 95 -5.25 4.65 25.03
N VAL A 96 -5.86 4.76 23.84
CA VAL A 96 -7.15 4.22 23.42
C VAL A 96 -6.94 3.02 22.49
N PRO A 97 -7.96 2.16 22.27
CA PRO A 97 -7.87 1.11 21.25
C PRO A 97 -7.53 1.67 19.86
N ALA A 98 -6.87 0.89 19.00
CA ALA A 98 -6.52 1.34 17.65
C ALA A 98 -7.75 1.60 16.77
N SER A 99 -8.76 0.73 16.84
CA SER A 99 -10.05 0.82 16.14
C SER A 99 -10.98 1.89 16.71
N THR A 100 -10.52 3.14 16.79
CA THR A 100 -11.34 4.29 17.24
C THR A 100 -12.21 4.88 16.14
N GLY A 101 -12.15 4.34 14.92
CA GLY A 101 -13.07 4.65 13.83
C GLY A 101 -14.51 4.31 14.18
N ALA A 102 -15.42 4.56 13.23
CA ALA A 102 -16.86 4.45 13.42
C ALA A 102 -17.39 3.04 13.73
N SER A 103 -16.59 2.10 14.26
CA SER A 103 -17.15 1.06 15.11
C SER A 103 -16.17 0.30 16.02
N SER A 104 -16.35 0.49 17.32
CA SER A 104 -16.31 -0.60 18.30
C SER A 104 -17.46 -1.64 18.07
N GLN A 105 -17.79 -2.02 16.83
CA GLN A 105 -19.01 -2.80 16.45
C GLN A 105 -18.71 -4.15 15.76
N GLY A 106 -17.54 -4.73 16.00
CA GLY A 106 -17.23 -6.11 15.62
C GLY A 106 -16.77 -6.27 14.17
N THR A 107 -17.06 -7.43 13.59
CA THR A 107 -16.50 -7.94 12.34
C THR A 107 -16.62 -6.97 11.16
N GLN A 108 -15.52 -6.68 10.46
CA GLN A 108 -15.52 -5.96 9.18
C GLN A 108 -16.26 -6.79 8.14
N LEU A 109 -17.35 -6.24 7.61
CA LEU A 109 -18.10 -6.89 6.55
C LEU A 109 -17.59 -6.40 5.19
N VAL A 110 -17.33 -7.34 4.29
CA VAL A 110 -16.87 -7.06 2.93
C VAL A 110 -17.85 -7.67 1.94
N PHE A 111 -18.46 -6.82 1.12
CA PHE A 111 -19.37 -7.22 0.05
C PHE A 111 -18.59 -7.42 -1.26
N LEU A 112 -18.69 -8.62 -1.82
CA LEU A 112 -18.10 -9.00 -3.09
C LEU A 112 -19.11 -8.78 -4.22
N ASP A 113 -18.98 -7.65 -4.93
CA ASP A 113 -19.93 -7.22 -5.95
C ASP A 113 -19.47 -7.61 -7.36
N PHE A 114 -19.87 -8.80 -7.80
CA PHE A 114 -19.55 -9.34 -9.13
C PHE A 114 -20.42 -8.77 -10.25
N ASP A 115 -21.47 -8.01 -9.92
CA ASP A 115 -22.59 -7.78 -10.85
C ASP A 115 -22.82 -6.31 -11.16
N SER A 116 -22.60 -5.38 -10.22
CA SER A 116 -22.99 -3.97 -10.43
C SER A 116 -22.18 -3.25 -11.49
N ALA A 117 -20.90 -3.61 -11.65
CA ALA A 117 -20.01 -3.05 -12.67
C ALA A 117 -19.89 -3.95 -13.91
N THR A 118 -20.32 -5.21 -13.86
CA THR A 118 -20.24 -6.12 -15.00
C THR A 118 -21.35 -5.83 -16.02
N THR A 119 -20.97 -5.29 -17.17
CA THR A 119 -21.88 -4.99 -18.29
C THR A 119 -21.76 -5.97 -19.45
N GLY A 120 -20.72 -6.83 -19.43
CA GLY A 120 -20.38 -7.80 -20.45
C GLY A 120 -19.29 -7.32 -21.41
N THR A 121 -19.13 -6.00 -21.57
CA THR A 121 -18.05 -5.41 -22.38
C THR A 121 -17.69 -4.03 -21.88
N TYR A 122 -16.41 -3.67 -21.92
CA TYR A 122 -15.95 -2.30 -21.70
C TYR A 122 -15.15 -1.79 -22.91
N THR A 123 -14.85 -0.49 -22.93
CA THR A 123 -14.16 0.13 -24.07
C THR A 123 -12.96 0.97 -23.67
N ARG A 124 -11.98 1.08 -24.58
CA ARG A 124 -10.88 2.04 -24.49
C ARG A 124 -10.83 2.85 -25.77
N THR A 125 -10.67 4.16 -25.63
CA THR A 125 -10.51 5.05 -26.77
C THR A 125 -9.10 5.61 -26.77
N TYR A 126 -8.43 5.51 -27.92
CA TYR A 126 -7.05 5.97 -28.13
C TYR A 126 -6.90 6.58 -29.52
N LYS A 127 -5.79 7.27 -29.78
CA LYS A 127 -5.47 7.81 -31.10
C LYS A 127 -4.91 6.73 -32.01
N GLU A 128 -5.37 6.66 -33.25
CA GLU A 128 -4.92 5.68 -34.26
C GLU A 128 -3.38 5.58 -34.38
N ASN A 129 -2.67 6.71 -34.27
CA ASN A 129 -1.21 6.75 -34.37
C ASN A 129 -0.55 6.91 -32.99
N ALA A 130 0.57 6.22 -32.77
CA ALA A 130 1.31 6.23 -31.50
C ALA A 130 1.90 7.59 -31.08
N ASP A 131 1.91 8.58 -31.97
CA ASP A 131 2.32 9.96 -31.69
C ASP A 131 1.16 10.85 -31.19
N GLY A 132 0.00 10.26 -30.90
CA GLY A 132 -1.21 10.96 -30.47
C GLY A 132 -1.99 11.63 -31.61
N SER A 133 -1.62 11.38 -32.87
CA SER A 133 -2.33 11.87 -34.04
C SER A 133 -3.32 10.84 -34.61
N GLY A 134 -4.13 11.27 -35.58
CA GLY A 134 -5.11 10.39 -36.23
C GLY A 134 -6.50 10.43 -35.60
N ALA A 135 -7.36 9.53 -36.05
CA ALA A 135 -8.73 9.42 -35.54
C ALA A 135 -8.76 8.77 -34.15
N ASP A 136 -9.81 9.05 -33.38
CA ASP A 136 -10.11 8.27 -32.18
C ASP A 136 -10.59 6.88 -32.61
N VAL A 137 -9.96 5.85 -32.04
CA VAL A 137 -10.32 4.45 -32.24
C VAL A 137 -10.84 3.92 -30.91
N THR A 138 -12.06 3.39 -30.93
CA THR A 138 -12.67 2.73 -29.76
C THR A 138 -12.51 1.23 -29.91
N GLN A 139 -11.73 0.64 -29.01
CA GLN A 139 -11.58 -0.80 -28.87
C GLN A 139 -12.53 -1.32 -27.80
N VAL A 140 -13.20 -2.44 -28.10
CA VAL A 140 -14.12 -3.13 -27.21
C VAL A 140 -13.45 -4.38 -26.64
N PHE A 141 -13.50 -4.54 -25.33
CA PHE A 141 -13.02 -5.71 -24.60
C PHE A 141 -14.23 -6.47 -24.04
N GLN A 142 -14.15 -7.80 -24.03
CA GLN A 142 -15.15 -8.62 -23.34
C GLN A 142 -14.81 -8.68 -21.85
N GLU A 143 -15.84 -8.69 -21.01
CA GLU A 143 -15.70 -8.92 -19.58
C GLU A 143 -15.90 -10.39 -19.25
N HIS A 144 -15.15 -10.88 -18.28
CA HIS A 144 -15.32 -12.19 -17.68
C HIS A 144 -16.60 -12.21 -16.88
N ILE A 145 -17.48 -13.15 -17.21
CA ILE A 145 -18.72 -13.36 -16.48
C ILE A 145 -18.50 -14.49 -15.48
N TYR A 146 -18.23 -14.11 -14.22
CA TYR A 146 -17.99 -15.05 -13.13
C TYR A 146 -19.16 -16.00 -12.92
N THR A 147 -18.91 -17.29 -13.11
CA THR A 147 -19.82 -18.38 -12.78
C THR A 147 -19.98 -18.54 -11.28
N ALA A 148 -21.05 -19.20 -10.82
CA ALA A 148 -21.25 -19.44 -9.39
C ALA A 148 -20.10 -20.20 -8.70
N PRO A 149 -19.49 -21.24 -9.31
CA PRO A 149 -18.30 -21.88 -8.75
C PRO A 149 -17.09 -20.96 -8.63
N GLU A 150 -16.84 -20.08 -9.61
CA GLU A 150 -15.73 -19.12 -9.55
C GLU A 150 -15.95 -18.10 -8.43
N ARG A 151 -17.15 -17.52 -8.31
CA ARG A 151 -17.50 -16.60 -7.21
C ARG A 151 -17.27 -17.25 -5.84
N ALA A 152 -17.68 -18.51 -5.69
CA ALA A 152 -17.46 -19.27 -4.46
C ALA A 152 -15.96 -19.52 -4.19
N ALA A 153 -15.17 -19.80 -5.24
CA ALA A 153 -13.73 -20.00 -5.12
C ALA A 153 -12.99 -18.70 -4.75
N VAL A 154 -13.35 -17.57 -5.36
CA VAL A 154 -12.83 -16.25 -4.98
C VAL A 154 -13.12 -15.97 -3.51
N MET A 155 -14.39 -16.07 -3.09
CA MET A 155 -14.78 -15.81 -1.71
C MET A 155 -14.05 -16.74 -0.72
N ALA A 156 -13.94 -18.03 -1.03
CA ALA A 156 -13.24 -18.99 -0.18
C ALA A 156 -11.74 -18.70 -0.04
N SER A 157 -11.08 -18.24 -1.11
CA SER A 157 -9.68 -17.82 -1.09
C SER A 157 -9.50 -16.60 -0.18
N MET A 158 -10.32 -15.57 -0.35
CA MET A 158 -10.25 -14.36 0.49
C MET A 158 -10.57 -14.67 1.96
N GLN A 159 -11.55 -15.55 2.22
CA GLN A 159 -11.83 -16.04 3.57
C GLN A 159 -10.64 -16.80 4.19
N ASN A 160 -9.84 -17.49 3.39
CA ASN A 160 -8.63 -18.15 3.86
C ASN A 160 -7.54 -17.12 4.20
N ASP A 161 -7.29 -16.16 3.31
CA ASP A 161 -6.28 -15.11 3.52
C ASP A 161 -6.53 -14.32 4.81
N TYR A 162 -7.80 -13.99 5.06
CA TYR A 162 -8.22 -13.19 6.21
C TYR A 162 -8.77 -13.98 7.39
N GLY A 163 -8.75 -15.32 7.33
CA GLY A 163 -9.42 -16.17 8.32
C GLY A 163 -8.88 -16.09 9.76
N HIS A 164 -7.79 -15.35 9.96
CA HIS A 164 -7.20 -15.04 11.26
C HIS A 164 -7.61 -13.69 11.86
N PHE A 165 -8.34 -12.88 11.10
CA PHE A 165 -8.76 -11.51 11.45
C PHE A 165 -10.29 -11.45 11.56
N ASP A 166 -10.83 -10.45 12.24
CA ASP A 166 -12.26 -10.22 12.45
C ASP A 166 -12.89 -9.60 11.19
N ILE A 167 -12.86 -10.36 10.09
CA ILE A 167 -13.33 -9.98 8.76
C ILE A 167 -14.27 -11.06 8.22
N ALA A 168 -15.40 -10.65 7.67
CA ALA A 168 -16.38 -11.53 7.05
C ALA A 168 -16.69 -11.08 5.62
N PHE A 169 -16.93 -12.06 4.75
CA PHE A 169 -17.22 -11.85 3.34
C PHE A 169 -18.65 -12.28 3.02
N THR A 170 -19.31 -11.53 2.14
CA THR A 170 -20.65 -11.85 1.61
C THR A 170 -20.74 -11.54 0.13
N THR A 171 -21.52 -12.33 -0.61
CA THR A 171 -21.94 -12.03 -1.99
C THR A 171 -23.38 -11.48 -2.04
N GLU A 172 -24.07 -11.44 -0.90
CA GLU A 172 -25.36 -10.76 -0.75
C GLU A 172 -25.10 -9.35 -0.22
N LYS A 173 -25.56 -8.34 -0.97
CA LYS A 173 -25.42 -6.94 -0.60
C LYS A 173 -26.06 -6.68 0.78
N PRO A 174 -25.33 -6.16 1.77
CA PRO A 174 -25.89 -5.84 3.07
C PRO A 174 -27.02 -4.80 2.96
N ALA A 175 -28.09 -4.99 3.72
CA ALA A 175 -29.23 -4.06 3.72
C ALA A 175 -28.96 -2.73 4.46
N GLY A 176 -27.85 -2.66 5.21
CA GLY A 176 -27.39 -1.50 5.96
C GLY A 176 -26.15 -1.83 6.80
N GLY A 177 -25.68 -0.85 7.57
CA GLY A 177 -24.40 -0.93 8.28
C GLY A 177 -23.22 -0.45 7.43
N GLU A 178 -22.05 -0.33 8.05
CA GLU A 178 -20.80 -0.01 7.36
C GLU A 178 -20.16 -1.30 6.85
N TYR A 179 -19.77 -1.29 5.59
CA TYR A 179 -19.11 -2.41 4.92
C TYR A 179 -18.29 -1.89 3.74
N SER A 180 -17.20 -2.58 3.44
CA SER A 180 -16.40 -2.34 2.23
C SER A 180 -17.04 -3.06 1.05
N THR A 181 -16.96 -2.49 -0.14
CA THR A 181 -17.37 -3.16 -1.38
C THR A 181 -16.16 -3.41 -2.28
N LEU A 182 -16.03 -4.63 -2.78
CA LEU A 182 -15.07 -4.95 -3.83
C LEU A 182 -15.83 -5.11 -5.15
N PHE A 183 -15.63 -4.18 -6.07
CA PHE A 183 -16.31 -4.13 -7.36
C PHE A 183 -15.49 -4.87 -8.42
N PHE A 184 -15.98 -6.02 -8.87
CA PHE A 184 -15.34 -6.78 -9.94
C PHE A 184 -15.78 -6.28 -11.31
N ASN A 185 -14.84 -6.22 -12.25
CA ASN A 185 -15.02 -5.67 -13.59
C ASN A 185 -15.35 -4.16 -13.59
N ALA A 186 -14.92 -3.41 -12.57
CA ALA A 186 -15.05 -1.94 -12.56
C ALA A 186 -13.97 -1.30 -13.43
N ASN A 187 -14.17 -1.40 -14.73
CA ASN A 187 -13.19 -1.13 -15.78
C ASN A 187 -13.32 0.26 -16.38
N MET A 188 -14.35 1.04 -16.05
CA MET A 188 -14.59 2.36 -16.67
C MET A 188 -14.69 3.49 -15.63
N PRO A 189 -14.38 4.73 -16.03
CA PRO A 189 -14.65 5.90 -15.19
C PRO A 189 -16.13 5.97 -14.78
N GLY A 190 -16.38 6.12 -13.48
CA GLY A 190 -17.73 6.17 -12.90
C GLY A 190 -18.35 4.83 -12.55
N GLU A 191 -17.64 3.71 -12.77
CA GLU A 191 -17.98 2.41 -12.21
C GLU A 191 -17.36 2.22 -10.82
N GLY A 192 -18.01 1.39 -10.00
CA GLY A 192 -17.57 1.06 -8.64
C GLY A 192 -17.29 2.31 -7.80
N ASN A 193 -16.04 2.44 -7.34
CA ASN A 193 -15.58 3.53 -6.49
C ASN A 193 -15.09 4.79 -7.24
N GLY A 194 -15.10 4.76 -8.58
CA GLY A 194 -14.69 5.88 -9.43
C GLY A 194 -13.22 5.86 -9.88
N VAL A 195 -12.38 4.95 -9.39
CA VAL A 195 -11.01 4.73 -9.89
C VAL A 195 -11.00 3.57 -10.88
N GLU A 196 -10.63 3.83 -12.12
CA GLU A 196 -10.66 2.84 -13.20
C GLU A 196 -9.62 1.72 -12.97
N ALA A 197 -10.07 0.46 -12.90
CA ALA A 197 -9.21 -0.71 -13.06
C ALA A 197 -9.15 -1.17 -14.53
N GLY A 198 -8.26 -2.11 -14.82
CA GLY A 198 -8.22 -2.87 -16.06
C GLY A 198 -7.15 -2.46 -17.08
N ILE A 199 -7.39 -2.86 -18.33
CA ILE A 199 -6.39 -2.80 -19.40
C ILE A 199 -6.13 -1.36 -19.84
N ARG A 200 -4.86 -0.98 -19.90
CA ARG A 200 -4.40 0.32 -20.41
C ARG A 200 -3.95 0.18 -21.85
N VAL A 201 -4.47 1.05 -22.71
CA VAL A 201 -4.15 1.10 -24.14
C VAL A 201 -3.58 2.48 -24.44
N ALA A 202 -2.37 2.52 -24.98
CA ALA A 202 -1.78 3.74 -25.49
C ALA A 202 -2.27 4.03 -26.91
N ASP A 203 -2.03 5.27 -27.34
CA ASP A 203 -2.13 5.67 -28.73
C ASP A 203 -1.36 4.69 -29.64
N GLY A 204 -1.90 4.42 -30.82
CA GLY A 204 -1.47 3.31 -31.67
C GLY A 204 -2.11 1.97 -31.33
N GLY A 205 -3.01 1.91 -30.33
CA GLY A 205 -3.77 0.69 -29.97
C GLY A 205 -2.97 -0.37 -29.23
N ARG A 206 -1.81 0.00 -28.70
CA ARG A 206 -0.92 -0.92 -27.99
C ARG A 206 -1.37 -1.07 -26.54
N VAL A 207 -1.56 -2.30 -26.07
CA VAL A 207 -1.75 -2.56 -24.64
C VAL A 207 -0.42 -2.28 -23.94
N THR A 208 -0.43 -1.32 -23.02
CA THR A 208 0.77 -0.87 -22.28
C THR A 208 0.77 -1.29 -20.82
N GLY A 209 -0.31 -1.87 -20.33
CA GLY A 209 -0.36 -2.38 -18.98
C GLY A 209 -1.75 -2.82 -18.56
N ILE A 210 -1.83 -3.27 -17.32
CA ILE A 210 -3.08 -3.53 -16.63
C ILE A 210 -2.97 -3.01 -15.21
N LEU A 211 -4.01 -2.32 -14.76
CA LEU A 211 -4.21 -2.04 -13.35
C LEU A 211 -5.16 -3.10 -12.81
N TRP A 212 -4.62 -4.09 -12.09
CA TRP A 212 -5.44 -5.20 -11.59
C TRP A 212 -6.47 -4.74 -10.57
N GLY A 213 -6.14 -3.77 -9.72
CA GLY A 213 -7.06 -3.23 -8.74
C GLY A 213 -6.69 -1.82 -8.31
N ALA A 214 -7.64 -1.17 -7.66
CA ALA A 214 -7.48 0.15 -7.07
C ALA A 214 -8.38 0.29 -5.85
N ALA A 215 -7.76 0.24 -4.67
CA ALA A 215 -8.35 0.68 -3.42
C ALA A 215 -8.73 2.18 -3.44
N ASP A 216 -9.74 2.54 -2.67
CA ASP A 216 -10.15 3.94 -2.45
C ASP A 216 -9.02 4.70 -1.77
N ASN A 217 -8.43 4.07 -0.76
CA ASN A 217 -7.59 4.73 0.23
C ASN A 217 -6.57 3.77 0.88
N ILE A 218 -5.61 4.35 1.60
CA ILE A 218 -4.85 3.63 2.64
C ILE A 218 -5.41 4.06 4.00
N ASP A 219 -6.21 3.19 4.61
CA ASP A 219 -6.91 3.48 5.86
C ASP A 219 -6.31 2.69 7.05
N PHE A 220 -5.19 3.20 7.54
CA PHE A 220 -4.55 2.62 8.72
C PHE A 220 -5.46 2.70 9.94
N ARG A 221 -5.65 1.54 10.58
CA ARG A 221 -6.61 1.27 11.67
C ARG A 221 -8.05 1.04 11.22
N ASN A 222 -8.32 0.97 9.91
CA ASN A 222 -9.65 0.74 9.36
C ASN A 222 -10.69 1.71 9.97
N LEU A 223 -10.37 3.01 9.95
CA LEU A 223 -11.20 4.05 10.54
C LEU A 223 -12.44 4.35 9.68
N ASN A 224 -12.34 4.14 8.37
CA ASN A 224 -13.39 4.21 7.37
C ASN A 224 -13.71 2.82 6.79
N ARG A 225 -14.62 2.13 7.45
CA ARG A 225 -15.10 0.79 7.06
C ARG A 225 -15.93 0.75 5.78
N THR A 226 -16.09 1.89 5.11
CA THR A 226 -16.79 2.03 3.83
C THR A 226 -15.86 2.30 2.66
N ASP A 227 -14.54 2.25 2.89
CA ASP A 227 -13.55 2.21 1.81
C ASP A 227 -13.79 0.96 0.95
N ASN A 228 -13.65 1.14 -0.37
CA ASN A 228 -13.96 0.16 -1.40
C ASN A 228 -12.77 0.00 -2.34
N ALA A 229 -12.80 -1.07 -3.14
CA ALA A 229 -11.84 -1.24 -4.21
C ALA A 229 -12.50 -1.68 -5.52
N ASN A 230 -11.90 -1.24 -6.63
CA ASN A 230 -12.20 -1.70 -7.97
C ASN A 230 -11.20 -2.78 -8.38
N LEU A 231 -11.67 -3.83 -9.05
CA LEU A 231 -10.88 -5.01 -9.42
C LEU A 231 -11.14 -5.39 -10.88
N ASP A 232 -10.09 -5.81 -11.58
CA ASP A 232 -10.13 -6.38 -12.92
C ASP A 232 -9.30 -7.66 -13.00
N ALA A 233 -9.78 -8.64 -13.78
CA ALA A 233 -9.00 -9.81 -14.17
C ALA A 233 -9.11 -10.16 -15.67
N ASN A 234 -9.74 -9.28 -16.46
CA ASN A 234 -10.14 -9.53 -17.85
C ASN A 234 -8.95 -9.76 -18.80
N PHE A 235 -7.75 -9.33 -18.42
CA PHE A 235 -6.53 -9.59 -19.20
C PHE A 235 -6.33 -11.07 -19.53
N TRP A 236 -6.69 -11.96 -18.60
CA TRP A 236 -6.49 -13.40 -18.80
C TRP A 236 -7.43 -14.00 -19.83
N ASP A 237 -8.54 -13.35 -20.18
CA ASP A 237 -9.41 -13.77 -21.28
C ASP A 237 -8.96 -13.21 -22.63
N VAL A 238 -8.38 -12.02 -22.65
CA VAL A 238 -8.02 -11.35 -23.91
C VAL A 238 -6.60 -11.65 -24.38
N ILE A 239 -5.71 -12.15 -23.50
CA ILE A 239 -4.37 -12.57 -23.88
C ILE A 239 -4.41 -13.81 -24.79
N SER A 240 -3.63 -13.77 -25.88
CA SER A 240 -3.49 -14.89 -26.82
C SER A 240 -3.02 -16.17 -26.14
N ASP A 241 -3.36 -17.35 -26.69
CA ASP A 241 -2.97 -18.64 -26.12
C ASP A 241 -1.45 -18.80 -25.96
N SER A 242 -0.69 -18.33 -26.94
CA SER A 242 0.77 -18.30 -26.85
C SER A 242 1.25 -17.35 -25.77
N GLY A 243 0.65 -16.16 -25.66
CA GLY A 243 1.00 -15.19 -24.61
C GLY A 243 0.70 -15.73 -23.22
N PHE A 244 -0.47 -16.32 -23.03
CA PHE A 244 -0.87 -16.98 -21.78
C PHE A 244 0.16 -18.04 -21.38
N THR A 245 0.53 -18.92 -22.32
CA THR A 245 1.50 -20.00 -22.07
C THR A 245 2.88 -19.44 -21.76
N THR A 246 3.31 -18.40 -22.47
CA THR A 246 4.62 -17.75 -22.23
C THR A 246 4.68 -17.07 -20.87
N VAL A 247 3.62 -16.36 -20.46
CA VAL A 247 3.58 -15.59 -19.21
C VAL A 247 3.43 -16.52 -18.00
N THR A 248 2.53 -17.50 -18.09
CA THR A 248 2.14 -18.33 -16.93
C THR A 248 2.89 -19.66 -16.87
N GLY A 249 3.42 -20.14 -18.00
CA GLY A 249 3.94 -21.51 -18.14
C GLY A 249 2.85 -22.58 -18.19
N LEU A 250 1.56 -22.22 -18.12
CA LEU A 250 0.42 -23.12 -18.18
C LEU A 250 -0.08 -23.26 -19.62
N ALA A 251 -0.61 -24.43 -19.98
CA ALA A 251 -1.30 -24.56 -21.27
C ALA A 251 -2.56 -23.67 -21.28
N ALA A 252 -2.83 -22.98 -22.39
CA ALA A 252 -4.00 -22.11 -22.55
C ALA A 252 -5.31 -22.90 -22.75
N THR A 253 -5.66 -23.75 -21.78
CA THR A 253 -6.97 -24.42 -21.71
C THR A 253 -7.97 -23.51 -21.02
N GLU A 254 -9.26 -23.71 -21.29
CA GLU A 254 -10.36 -23.02 -20.60
C GLU A 254 -10.25 -23.18 -19.06
N GLU A 255 -9.95 -24.39 -18.59
CA GLU A 255 -9.73 -24.68 -17.17
C GLU A 255 -8.57 -23.85 -16.57
N ASN A 256 -7.42 -23.78 -17.23
CA ASN A 256 -6.28 -23.02 -16.71
C ASN A 256 -6.53 -21.50 -16.75
N ARG A 257 -7.29 -21.00 -17.73
CA ARG A 257 -7.70 -19.58 -17.76
C ARG A 257 -8.67 -19.26 -16.63
N ALA A 258 -9.68 -20.10 -16.39
CA ALA A 258 -10.60 -19.93 -15.28
C ALA A 258 -9.87 -19.95 -13.91
N ILE A 259 -8.87 -20.83 -13.75
CA ILE A 259 -8.00 -20.85 -12.55
C ILE A 259 -7.20 -19.55 -12.43
N ALA A 260 -6.60 -19.07 -13.53
CA ALA A 260 -5.82 -17.84 -13.54
C ALA A 260 -6.68 -16.63 -13.18
N ILE A 261 -7.88 -16.51 -13.76
CA ILE A 261 -8.84 -15.45 -13.47
C ILE A 261 -9.26 -15.51 -12.00
N THR A 262 -9.73 -16.66 -11.52
CA THR A 262 -10.19 -16.83 -10.13
C THR A 262 -9.09 -16.49 -9.13
N ARG A 263 -7.86 -16.99 -9.36
CA ARG A 263 -6.73 -16.73 -8.45
C ARG A 263 -6.30 -15.27 -8.50
N GLN A 264 -6.14 -14.69 -9.69
CA GLN A 264 -5.79 -13.27 -9.81
C GLN A 264 -6.83 -12.39 -9.13
N THR A 265 -8.11 -12.70 -9.34
CA THR A 265 -9.24 -11.98 -8.75
C THR A 265 -9.21 -12.01 -7.24
N ALA A 266 -9.02 -13.20 -6.65
CA ALA A 266 -8.91 -13.36 -5.20
C ALA A 266 -7.69 -12.62 -4.64
N GLN A 267 -6.52 -12.78 -5.27
CA GLN A 267 -5.29 -12.12 -4.81
C GLN A 267 -5.36 -10.61 -4.88
N THR A 268 -5.85 -10.07 -6.00
CA THR A 268 -6.04 -8.63 -6.14
C THR A 268 -7.12 -8.14 -5.17
N GLY A 269 -8.24 -8.85 -5.04
CA GLY A 269 -9.27 -8.47 -4.07
C GLY A 269 -8.75 -8.42 -2.64
N SER A 270 -7.99 -9.43 -2.21
CA SER A 270 -7.35 -9.43 -0.90
C SER A 270 -6.23 -8.38 -0.78
N HIS A 271 -5.54 -8.06 -1.87
CA HIS A 271 -4.50 -7.04 -1.89
C HIS A 271 -5.09 -5.63 -1.72
N GLU A 272 -6.11 -5.28 -2.50
CA GLU A 272 -6.75 -3.97 -2.42
C GLU A 272 -7.52 -3.79 -1.11
N LEU A 273 -8.20 -4.84 -0.61
CA LEU A 273 -8.75 -4.80 0.75
C LEU A 273 -7.64 -4.61 1.80
N GLY A 274 -6.43 -5.12 1.54
CA GLY A 274 -5.27 -4.84 2.37
C GLY A 274 -4.97 -3.34 2.45
N HIS A 275 -5.03 -2.63 1.32
CA HIS A 275 -4.90 -1.17 1.28
C HIS A 275 -6.02 -0.45 2.02
N ASP A 276 -7.28 -0.85 1.82
CA ASP A 276 -8.43 -0.32 2.57
C ASP A 276 -8.34 -0.60 4.09
N LEU A 277 -7.45 -1.51 4.52
CA LEU A 277 -7.14 -1.79 5.93
C LEU A 277 -5.80 -1.17 6.37
N GLY A 278 -5.21 -0.32 5.51
CA GLY A 278 -4.00 0.44 5.77
C GLY A 278 -2.69 -0.27 5.56
N LEU A 279 -2.69 -1.45 4.92
CA LEU A 279 -1.45 -2.09 4.48
C LEU A 279 -0.89 -1.36 3.27
N ARG A 280 0.43 -1.33 3.17
CA ARG A 280 1.18 -0.85 2.00
C ARG A 280 1.96 -2.03 1.41
N HIS A 281 2.71 -1.82 0.33
CA HIS A 281 3.43 -2.96 -0.25
C HIS A 281 4.70 -3.29 0.52
N HIS A 282 5.26 -2.38 1.33
CA HIS A 282 6.43 -2.69 2.15
C HIS A 282 6.13 -3.71 3.27
N GLU A 283 4.87 -3.91 3.64
CA GLU A 283 4.42 -4.97 4.54
C GLU A 283 4.55 -6.36 3.92
N ALA A 284 4.78 -6.44 2.61
CA ALA A 284 5.19 -7.67 1.95
C ALA A 284 6.64 -8.04 2.26
N TRP A 285 7.50 -7.14 2.73
CA TRP A 285 8.91 -7.48 2.93
C TRP A 285 9.07 -8.51 4.05
N GLY A 286 9.67 -9.65 3.75
CA GLY A 286 9.93 -10.68 4.76
C GLY A 286 10.97 -11.73 4.31
N PRO A 287 11.70 -12.31 5.28
CA PRO A 287 11.43 -12.30 6.72
C PRO A 287 11.87 -11.01 7.43
N LEU A 288 11.37 -10.75 8.64
CA LEU A 288 11.87 -9.64 9.45
C LEU A 288 13.37 -9.78 9.73
N GLY A 289 14.07 -8.65 9.72
CA GLY A 289 15.51 -8.50 9.91
C GLY A 289 16.35 -8.81 8.67
N THR A 290 15.74 -8.91 7.49
CA THR A 290 16.44 -9.28 6.24
C THR A 290 16.39 -8.22 5.15
N GLY A 291 15.70 -7.11 5.39
CA GLY A 291 15.71 -5.94 4.53
C GLY A 291 14.87 -6.12 3.27
N LEU A 292 15.42 -5.70 2.13
CA LEU A 292 14.76 -5.79 0.83
C LEU A 292 14.90 -7.18 0.20
N PRO A 293 14.08 -7.57 -0.79
CA PRO A 293 14.27 -8.82 -1.52
C PRO A 293 15.51 -8.78 -2.43
N THR A 294 16.04 -9.95 -2.76
CA THR A 294 17.19 -10.09 -3.68
C THR A 294 16.82 -9.88 -5.15
N THR A 295 15.54 -9.69 -5.46
CA THR A 295 15.05 -9.38 -6.81
C THR A 295 15.60 -8.07 -7.36
N GLY A 296 16.14 -7.20 -6.50
CA GLY A 296 16.62 -5.88 -6.87
C GLY A 296 15.51 -4.82 -6.90
N VAL A 297 14.30 -5.18 -6.46
CA VAL A 297 13.10 -4.33 -6.54
C VAL A 297 12.40 -4.25 -5.17
N PRO A 298 12.16 -3.05 -4.60
CA PRO A 298 12.55 -1.75 -5.13
C PRO A 298 14.08 -1.60 -5.22
N ALA A 299 14.52 -0.68 -6.07
CA ALA A 299 15.92 -0.31 -6.16
C ALA A 299 16.33 0.50 -4.91
N ASP A 300 17.58 0.38 -4.48
CA ASP A 300 18.07 1.04 -3.25
C ASP A 300 17.88 2.57 -3.29
N GLY A 301 18.00 3.17 -4.48
CA GLY A 301 17.87 4.62 -4.70
C GLY A 301 16.43 5.15 -4.74
N GLN A 302 15.42 4.30 -4.49
CA GLN A 302 14.04 4.76 -4.35
C GLN A 302 13.72 5.25 -2.93
N PHE A 303 14.66 5.15 -1.99
CA PHE A 303 14.52 5.62 -0.62
C PHE A 303 15.35 6.88 -0.41
N ILE A 304 14.94 7.70 0.57
CA ILE A 304 15.72 8.84 1.06
C ILE A 304 15.99 8.62 2.56
N PRO A 305 17.25 8.41 3.00
CA PRO A 305 18.43 8.23 2.17
C PRO A 305 18.39 6.92 1.37
N VAL A 306 19.29 6.79 0.39
CA VAL A 306 19.51 5.54 -0.35
C VAL A 306 19.62 4.38 0.64
N TYR A 307 18.84 3.33 0.42
CA TYR A 307 18.84 2.16 1.27
C TYR A 307 20.20 1.45 1.23
N THR A 308 20.83 1.27 2.38
CA THR A 308 22.11 0.55 2.51
C THR A 308 22.01 -0.74 3.32
N GLY A 309 20.79 -1.16 3.67
CA GLY A 309 20.54 -2.34 4.48
C GLY A 309 20.67 -3.66 3.72
N PRO A 310 20.38 -4.79 4.39
CA PRO A 310 20.49 -6.11 3.79
C PRO A 310 19.47 -6.35 2.65
N ARG A 311 19.80 -7.30 1.77
CA ARG A 311 18.90 -7.85 0.76
C ARG A 311 18.76 -9.36 0.95
N GLY A 312 17.76 -9.79 1.71
CA GLY A 312 17.51 -11.20 2.00
C GLY A 312 16.03 -11.54 2.21
N ALA A 313 15.12 -10.61 1.93
CA ALA A 313 13.69 -10.80 2.12
C ALA A 313 13.05 -11.56 0.96
N ASP A 314 13.56 -12.74 0.61
CA ASP A 314 13.12 -13.48 -0.58
C ASP A 314 11.73 -14.13 -0.43
N GLU A 315 11.12 -14.06 0.75
CA GLU A 315 9.72 -14.50 0.96
C GLU A 315 8.73 -13.48 0.42
N THR A 316 9.17 -12.23 0.24
CA THR A 316 8.37 -11.11 -0.27
C THR A 316 7.55 -11.47 -1.50
N THR A 317 8.12 -12.18 -2.48
CA THR A 317 7.42 -12.53 -3.73
C THR A 317 6.23 -13.49 -3.56
N ARG A 318 6.10 -14.08 -2.37
CA ARG A 318 5.00 -14.98 -1.98
C ARG A 318 3.97 -14.29 -1.09
N HIS A 319 4.22 -13.04 -0.71
CA HIS A 319 3.34 -12.31 0.20
C HIS A 319 2.23 -11.60 -0.57
N LEU A 320 1.04 -11.50 0.02
CA LEU A 320 -0.14 -10.96 -0.65
C LEU A 320 0.01 -9.49 -1.05
N MET A 321 0.64 -8.69 -0.18
CA MET A 321 0.90 -7.26 -0.45
C MET A 321 2.04 -7.01 -1.45
N VAL A 322 2.65 -8.04 -2.04
CA VAL A 322 3.73 -7.83 -3.01
C VAL A 322 3.19 -7.36 -4.35
N SER A 323 3.88 -6.40 -4.95
CA SER A 323 3.68 -5.95 -6.31
C SER A 323 4.96 -6.14 -7.12
N GLY A 324 4.87 -5.96 -8.44
CA GLY A 324 6.06 -5.95 -9.29
C GLY A 324 7.05 -4.88 -8.86
N ALA A 325 6.57 -3.74 -8.37
CA ALA A 325 7.41 -2.62 -7.97
C ALA A 325 7.92 -2.68 -6.52
N SER A 326 7.27 -3.43 -5.63
CA SER A 326 7.70 -3.58 -4.23
C SER A 326 8.54 -4.81 -3.96
N GLY A 327 8.47 -5.84 -4.80
CA GLY A 327 9.21 -7.07 -4.58
C GLY A 327 9.67 -7.79 -5.84
N GLY A 328 9.40 -7.23 -7.03
CA GLY A 328 9.75 -7.89 -8.29
C GLY A 328 8.92 -9.14 -8.53
N SER A 329 7.64 -9.14 -8.12
CA SER A 329 6.74 -10.23 -8.48
C SER A 329 6.65 -10.36 -10.00
N SER A 330 6.33 -11.54 -10.53
CA SER A 330 6.07 -11.70 -11.96
C SER A 330 4.58 -11.81 -12.22
N LEU A 331 4.16 -11.41 -13.42
CA LEU A 331 2.78 -11.56 -13.89
C LEU A 331 2.32 -13.03 -13.91
N GLY A 332 3.21 -13.96 -14.25
CA GLY A 332 2.93 -15.39 -14.14
C GLY A 332 2.83 -15.86 -12.69
N GLY A 333 3.59 -15.24 -11.79
CA GLY A 333 3.60 -15.57 -10.36
C GLY A 333 2.25 -15.32 -9.68
N SER A 334 1.55 -14.24 -10.02
CA SER A 334 0.24 -13.92 -9.45
C SER A 334 -0.87 -14.93 -9.79
N VAL A 335 -0.68 -15.75 -10.83
CA VAL A 335 -1.66 -16.80 -11.20
C VAL A 335 -1.17 -18.22 -10.98
N THR A 336 0.12 -18.42 -10.72
CA THR A 336 0.68 -19.77 -10.50
C THR A 336 0.97 -20.07 -9.04
N GLN A 337 1.07 -19.06 -8.19
CA GLN A 337 1.39 -19.20 -6.78
C GLN A 337 0.28 -18.59 -5.97
N ASP A 338 -0.19 -19.32 -4.97
CA ASP A 338 -1.04 -18.72 -3.95
C ASP A 338 -0.19 -17.84 -3.03
N ARG A 339 -0.75 -16.73 -2.56
CA ARG A 339 -0.04 -15.75 -1.75
C ARG A 339 -0.68 -15.67 -0.38
N PHE A 340 0.10 -15.28 0.62
CA PHE A 340 -0.37 -15.19 2.00
C PHE A 340 0.14 -13.91 2.66
N PHE A 341 -0.45 -13.47 3.76
CA PHE A 341 0.06 -12.29 4.46
C PHE A 341 1.44 -12.54 5.07
N GLY A 342 2.37 -11.61 4.83
CA GLY A 342 3.64 -11.57 5.55
C GLY A 342 3.43 -11.18 7.01
N LEU A 343 4.47 -11.38 7.83
CA LEU A 343 4.40 -11.07 9.25
C LEU A 343 4.13 -9.57 9.55
N ARG A 344 4.65 -8.67 8.70
CA ARG A 344 4.36 -7.22 8.82
C ARG A 344 2.89 -6.93 8.56
N SER A 345 2.33 -7.50 7.48
CA SER A 345 0.90 -7.40 7.18
C SER A 345 0.05 -7.94 8.33
N ALA A 346 0.35 -9.15 8.81
CA ALA A 346 -0.39 -9.75 9.92
C ALA A 346 -0.29 -8.91 11.20
N THR A 347 0.89 -8.35 11.48
CA THR A 347 1.11 -7.46 12.63
C THR A 347 0.22 -6.21 12.54
N LYS A 348 0.17 -5.56 11.38
CA LYS A 348 -0.60 -4.33 11.18
C LYS A 348 -2.12 -4.60 11.18
N LEU A 349 -2.58 -5.68 10.56
CA LEU A 349 -3.98 -6.12 10.65
C LEU A 349 -4.39 -6.45 12.09
N THR A 350 -3.55 -7.18 12.83
CA THR A 350 -3.79 -7.45 14.27
C THR A 350 -3.81 -6.15 15.07
N PHE A 351 -2.90 -5.22 14.78
CA PHE A 351 -2.89 -3.92 15.43
C PHE A 351 -4.18 -3.14 15.20
N ASN A 352 -4.78 -3.19 14.02
CA ASN A 352 -6.06 -2.53 13.76
C ASN A 352 -7.16 -3.03 14.71
N GLU A 353 -7.14 -4.31 15.11
CA GLU A 353 -8.16 -4.94 15.96
C GLU A 353 -7.92 -4.73 17.45
N GLU A 354 -6.69 -4.98 17.92
CA GLU A 354 -6.35 -5.04 19.35
C GLU A 354 -5.26 -4.05 19.79
N GLY A 355 -4.73 -3.27 18.84
CA GLY A 355 -3.67 -2.31 19.09
C GLY A 355 -4.09 -1.16 20.00
N ARG A 356 -3.10 -0.32 20.32
CA ARG A 356 -3.29 0.86 21.15
C ARG A 356 -2.71 2.10 20.47
N VAL A 357 -3.48 3.17 20.50
CA VAL A 357 -3.09 4.50 20.03
C VAL A 357 -2.91 5.42 21.23
N ILE A 358 -1.85 6.19 21.27
CA ILE A 358 -1.66 7.27 22.25
C ILE A 358 -1.62 8.61 21.53
N GLN A 359 -2.01 9.66 22.26
CA GLN A 359 -1.80 11.02 21.80
C GLN A 359 -0.41 11.48 22.19
N GLU A 360 0.21 12.24 21.30
CA GLU A 360 1.35 13.07 21.64
C GLU A 360 1.07 13.94 22.88
N GLN A 361 2.06 14.07 23.76
CA GLN A 361 1.98 14.91 24.94
C GLN A 361 2.82 16.17 24.74
N ALA A 362 2.16 17.33 24.76
CA ALA A 362 2.85 18.61 24.75
C ALA A 362 3.78 18.75 25.98
N GLY A 363 5.03 19.13 25.75
CA GLY A 363 5.94 19.48 26.83
C GLY A 363 7.41 19.46 26.43
N PRO A 364 8.29 20.03 27.28
CA PRO A 364 9.72 19.96 27.07
C PRO A 364 10.21 18.53 27.34
N GLY A 365 10.58 17.81 26.28
CA GLY A 365 11.36 16.58 26.36
C GLY A 365 10.74 15.36 25.68
N ALA A 366 11.34 14.20 25.89
CA ALA A 366 10.92 12.98 25.20
C ALA A 366 9.72 12.35 25.91
N GLN A 367 8.68 12.04 25.14
CA GLN A 367 7.56 11.23 25.60
C GLN A 367 7.99 9.78 25.71
N PHE A 368 7.85 9.17 26.89
CA PHE A 368 8.07 7.73 27.01
C PHE A 368 6.94 6.95 26.34
N VAL A 369 7.31 5.97 25.51
CA VAL A 369 6.39 5.14 24.75
C VAL A 369 6.56 3.68 25.14
N GLU A 370 5.51 3.12 25.75
CA GLU A 370 5.42 1.70 26.08
C GLU A 370 4.69 0.94 24.96
N LEU A 371 5.37 -0.02 24.35
CA LEU A 371 4.77 -0.91 23.34
C LEU A 371 3.86 -1.95 24.00
N VAL A 372 2.71 -2.19 23.40
CA VAL A 372 1.74 -3.19 23.86
C VAL A 372 1.98 -4.50 23.11
N ASN A 373 2.06 -5.62 23.82
CA ASN A 373 2.18 -6.94 23.18
C ASN A 373 0.93 -7.25 22.35
N LEU A 374 1.13 -7.79 21.15
CA LEU A 374 0.08 -8.25 20.24
C LEU A 374 0.11 -9.78 20.12
N ASP A 375 -1.06 -10.42 20.00
CA ASP A 375 -1.19 -11.85 19.69
C ASP A 375 -1.29 -12.06 18.17
N VAL A 376 -0.19 -11.74 17.47
CA VAL A 376 -0.16 -11.78 16.01
C VAL A 376 -0.24 -13.23 15.49
N PRO A 377 -1.25 -13.57 14.67
CA PRO A 377 -1.34 -14.88 14.05
C PRO A 377 -0.19 -15.08 13.05
N ASN A 378 0.34 -16.29 12.97
CA ASN A 378 1.34 -16.62 11.98
C ASN A 378 0.66 -17.07 10.67
N THR A 379 0.51 -16.14 9.75
CA THR A 379 -0.06 -16.34 8.40
C THR A 379 0.97 -16.84 7.39
N VAL A 380 2.25 -17.02 7.78
CA VAL A 380 3.31 -17.46 6.87
C VAL A 380 3.15 -18.94 6.55
N GLU A 381 2.77 -19.24 5.31
CA GLU A 381 2.52 -20.64 4.88
C GLU A 381 3.80 -21.38 4.48
N ASN A 382 4.84 -20.66 4.09
CA ASN A 382 6.13 -21.22 3.69
C ASN A 382 7.24 -20.21 3.98
N GLY A 383 8.37 -20.67 4.48
CA GLY A 383 9.52 -19.81 4.72
C GLY A 383 10.26 -20.09 6.02
N ARG A 384 11.22 -19.21 6.35
CA ARG A 384 11.98 -19.18 7.60
C ARG A 384 11.05 -19.13 8.80
N ASP A 385 10.00 -18.33 8.69
CA ASP A 385 9.13 -17.98 9.82
C ASP A 385 7.85 -18.83 9.87
N LYS A 386 7.68 -19.80 8.97
CA LYS A 386 6.59 -20.77 9.00
C LYS A 386 6.57 -21.53 10.34
N ASN A 387 5.40 -21.60 10.99
CA ASN A 387 5.17 -22.25 12.29
C ASN A 387 5.91 -21.63 13.49
N ASN A 388 6.66 -20.54 13.32
CA ASN A 388 7.31 -19.88 14.43
C ASN A 388 6.28 -19.03 15.19
N ARG A 389 6.42 -18.98 16.52
CA ARG A 389 5.75 -17.96 17.32
C ARG A 389 6.67 -16.76 17.42
N ILE A 390 6.17 -15.61 17.01
CA ILE A 390 6.93 -14.37 17.01
C ILE A 390 6.28 -13.46 18.03
N ARG A 391 7.12 -12.84 18.88
CA ARG A 391 6.65 -11.91 19.90
C ARG A 391 6.70 -10.54 19.31
N VAL A 392 5.53 -9.96 19.11
CA VAL A 392 5.37 -8.63 18.57
C VAL A 392 4.78 -7.74 19.65
N ALA A 393 5.31 -6.54 19.76
CA ALA A 393 4.69 -5.46 20.50
C ALA A 393 4.58 -4.25 19.58
N ALA A 394 3.51 -3.47 19.70
CA ALA A 394 3.28 -2.31 18.84
C ALA A 394 2.55 -1.18 19.57
N ILE A 395 2.61 0.01 18.98
CA ILE A 395 1.87 1.20 19.38
C ILE A 395 1.72 2.11 18.15
N SER A 396 0.66 2.91 18.13
CA SER A 396 0.57 4.06 17.23
C SER A 396 0.48 5.34 18.06
N ILE A 397 1.11 6.40 17.57
CA ILE A 397 1.11 7.71 18.19
C ILE A 397 0.51 8.69 17.20
N GLU A 398 -0.57 9.37 17.59
CA GLU A 398 -1.10 10.51 16.86
C GLU A 398 -0.42 11.77 17.36
N GLY A 399 0.24 12.49 16.47
CA GLY A 399 0.96 13.73 16.80
C GLY A 399 0.78 14.79 15.72
N ARG A 400 1.36 15.97 15.98
CA ARG A 400 1.29 17.11 15.06
C ARG A 400 2.51 18.00 15.15
N ILE A 401 3.14 18.23 14.00
CA ILE A 401 4.10 19.33 13.82
C ILE A 401 3.30 20.62 13.57
N SER A 402 3.38 21.55 14.51
CA SER A 402 2.66 22.83 14.52
C SER A 402 3.51 24.00 14.00
N GLU A 403 4.84 23.87 14.03
CA GLU A 403 5.80 24.85 13.51
C GLU A 403 6.89 24.17 12.65
N SER A 404 7.38 24.86 11.61
CA SER A 404 8.29 24.27 10.61
C SER A 404 9.65 23.78 11.12
N ASP A 405 10.03 24.18 12.34
CA ASP A 405 11.25 23.80 13.06
C ASP A 405 10.96 23.02 14.35
N GLU A 406 9.69 22.66 14.58
CA GLU A 406 9.30 21.77 15.66
C GLU A 406 9.78 20.35 15.40
N THR A 407 10.08 19.66 16.49
CA THR A 407 10.50 18.26 16.48
C THR A 407 9.88 17.57 17.67
N ASP A 408 9.33 16.39 17.43
CA ASP A 408 8.69 15.59 18.47
C ASP A 408 9.61 14.43 18.78
N LEU A 409 9.78 14.14 20.07
CA LEU A 409 10.76 13.17 20.53
C LEU A 409 10.11 12.08 21.36
N TYR A 410 10.32 10.84 20.94
CA TYR A 410 9.74 9.65 21.55
C TYR A 410 10.83 8.74 22.09
N MET A 411 10.75 8.37 23.36
CA MET A 411 11.70 7.47 24.01
C MET A 411 11.14 6.05 24.04
N PHE A 412 11.93 5.10 23.54
CA PHE A 412 11.61 3.67 23.54
C PHE A 412 12.64 2.88 24.35
N GLU A 413 12.25 1.69 24.78
CA GLU A 413 13.13 0.71 25.43
C GLU A 413 13.15 -0.61 24.66
N GLY A 414 14.33 -1.19 24.54
CA GLY A 414 14.53 -2.46 23.85
C GLY A 414 15.73 -3.24 24.39
N ASN A 415 15.80 -4.50 23.97
CA ASN A 415 16.93 -5.38 24.21
C ASN A 415 17.79 -5.50 22.97
N LYS A 416 19.07 -5.81 23.18
CA LYS A 416 19.95 -6.17 22.08
C LYS A 416 19.34 -7.30 21.24
N GLY A 417 19.24 -7.07 19.92
CA GLY A 417 18.70 -8.00 18.95
C GLY A 417 17.19 -7.88 18.72
N ASP A 418 16.48 -7.03 19.47
CA ASP A 418 15.12 -6.64 19.09
C ASP A 418 15.15 -5.94 17.73
N ILE A 419 14.15 -6.21 16.90
CA ILE A 419 13.98 -5.61 15.58
C ILE A 419 12.83 -4.63 15.65
N PHE A 420 13.09 -3.37 15.36
CA PHE A 420 12.06 -2.34 15.30
C PHE A 420 11.72 -1.97 13.86
N ASN A 421 10.46 -1.62 13.62
CA ASN A 421 10.05 -0.88 12.44
C ASN A 421 9.26 0.35 12.90
N PHE A 422 9.52 1.49 12.26
CA PHE A 422 8.84 2.77 12.48
C PHE A 422 8.31 3.27 11.15
N GLU A 423 7.01 3.49 11.07
CA GLU A 423 6.32 4.05 9.92
C GLU A 423 5.69 5.36 10.34
N LEU A 424 6.01 6.45 9.65
CA LEU A 424 5.41 7.75 9.84
C LEU A 424 4.45 7.99 8.68
N THR A 425 3.16 7.80 8.94
CA THR A 425 2.12 8.02 7.95
C THR A 425 1.54 9.41 8.13
N SER A 426 1.70 10.28 7.14
CA SER A 426 1.07 11.59 7.11
C SER A 426 0.36 11.82 5.79
N PHE A 427 1.06 11.66 4.67
CA PHE A 427 0.54 11.94 3.33
C PHE A 427 -0.42 10.88 2.82
N VAL A 428 -0.10 9.58 2.98
CA VAL A 428 -0.90 8.52 2.34
C VAL A 428 -2.15 8.13 3.12
N ASN A 429 -2.28 8.57 4.38
CA ASN A 429 -3.45 8.24 5.19
C ASN A 429 -4.66 9.09 4.76
N SER A 430 -5.70 8.45 4.25
CA SER A 430 -6.92 9.12 3.78
C SER A 430 -7.65 9.90 4.88
N ASN A 431 -7.49 9.49 6.14
CA ASN A 431 -8.08 10.17 7.28
C ASN A 431 -7.29 11.42 7.71
N ASN A 432 -6.15 11.71 7.09
CA ASN A 432 -5.34 12.88 7.38
C ASN A 432 -5.48 13.95 6.28
N LEU A 433 -6.30 14.97 6.56
CA LEU A 433 -6.51 16.09 5.63
C LEU A 433 -5.47 17.21 5.78
N ASP A 434 -4.62 17.13 6.80
CA ASP A 434 -3.59 18.14 7.12
C ASP A 434 -2.26 17.41 7.28
N TYR A 435 -1.70 17.02 6.14
CA TYR A 435 -0.50 16.19 6.05
C TYR A 435 0.77 17.03 5.98
N MET A 436 1.90 16.38 6.29
CA MET A 436 3.25 16.92 6.21
C MET A 436 4.18 15.95 5.47
N ASP A 437 5.30 16.45 4.97
CA ASP A 437 6.41 15.65 4.46
C ASP A 437 7.33 15.33 5.66
N GLY A 438 7.23 14.11 6.18
CA GLY A 438 7.77 13.74 7.48
C GLY A 438 9.17 13.13 7.40
N ILE A 439 10.01 13.39 8.41
CA ILE A 439 11.34 12.80 8.57
C ILE A 439 11.39 12.03 9.90
N LEU A 440 11.84 10.78 9.86
CA LEU A 440 12.15 9.96 11.02
C LEU A 440 13.66 9.85 11.25
N ALA A 441 14.12 10.11 12.48
CA ALA A 441 15.50 9.85 12.89
C ALA A 441 15.58 9.08 14.21
N ILE A 442 16.61 8.25 14.37
CA ILE A 442 16.86 7.46 15.58
C ILE A 442 18.20 7.85 16.20
N PHE A 443 18.20 8.03 17.53
CA PHE A 443 19.36 8.36 18.34
C PHE A 443 19.51 7.38 19.52
N ASP A 444 20.73 7.14 19.98
CA ASP A 444 20.96 6.39 21.22
C ASP A 444 20.74 7.24 22.49
N ASP A 445 20.92 6.62 23.66
CA ASP A 445 20.74 7.30 24.95
C ASP A 445 21.80 8.37 25.28
N LEU A 446 22.87 8.44 24.48
CA LEU A 446 23.90 9.48 24.54
C LEU A 446 23.67 10.60 23.53
N GLY A 447 22.61 10.52 22.71
CA GLY A 447 22.31 11.47 21.65
C GLY A 447 23.14 11.24 20.37
N ASN A 448 23.80 10.10 20.22
CA ASN A 448 24.47 9.77 18.97
C ASN A 448 23.43 9.36 17.93
N PHE A 449 23.55 9.94 16.74
CA PHE A 449 22.75 9.57 15.58
C PHE A 449 22.99 8.12 15.17
N LEU A 450 21.91 7.36 14.93
CA LEU A 450 21.95 5.97 14.50
C LEU A 450 21.51 5.80 13.04
N THR A 451 20.33 6.31 12.68
CA THR A 451 19.78 6.20 11.32
C THR A 451 18.63 7.19 11.10
N TYR A 452 18.23 7.40 9.85
CA TYR A 452 17.06 8.21 9.49
C TYR A 452 16.42 7.74 8.17
N ASN A 453 15.19 8.16 7.94
CA ASN A 453 14.49 8.09 6.66
C ASN A 453 13.60 9.35 6.52
N ASP A 454 13.35 9.75 5.28
CA ASP A 454 12.53 10.90 4.87
C ASP A 454 11.41 10.36 3.97
N ASP A 455 11.80 9.81 2.82
CA ASP A 455 10.87 9.17 1.88
C ASP A 455 11.09 7.65 1.84
N ASP A 456 9.98 6.91 1.82
CA ASP A 456 9.96 5.52 1.39
C ASP A 456 9.90 5.38 -0.15
N PHE A 457 9.78 4.16 -0.65
CA PHE A 457 9.82 3.90 -2.09
C PHE A 457 8.49 4.16 -2.82
N GLU A 458 7.39 4.35 -2.09
CA GLU A 458 6.04 4.54 -2.63
C GLU A 458 5.59 6.01 -2.57
N GLY A 459 6.08 6.80 -1.62
CA GLY A 459 5.64 8.17 -1.36
C GLY A 459 6.63 9.01 -0.56
N VAL A 460 6.12 10.08 0.06
CA VAL A 460 6.89 11.04 0.91
C VAL A 460 6.75 10.75 2.40
N ASP A 461 6.19 9.60 2.74
CA ASP A 461 6.08 9.16 4.13
C ASP A 461 7.34 8.38 4.51
N SER A 462 7.84 8.59 5.74
CA SER A 462 9.04 7.91 6.22
C SER A 462 8.76 6.49 6.69
N PHE A 463 9.64 5.56 6.32
CA PHE A 463 9.67 4.20 6.82
C PHE A 463 11.09 3.71 7.18
N LEU A 464 11.34 3.52 8.48
CA LEU A 464 12.53 2.86 9.00
C LEU A 464 12.22 1.41 9.36
N PHE A 465 12.73 0.46 8.59
CA PHE A 465 12.43 -0.95 8.76
C PHE A 465 13.65 -1.81 9.06
N ASP A 466 13.41 -2.92 9.76
CA ASP A 466 14.45 -3.85 10.20
C ASP A 466 15.60 -3.21 11.01
N PHE A 467 15.28 -2.19 11.81
CA PHE A 467 16.25 -1.58 12.72
C PHE A 467 16.57 -2.55 13.87
N VAL A 468 17.73 -3.20 13.81
CA VAL A 468 18.19 -4.13 14.85
C VAL A 468 18.91 -3.37 15.95
N LEU A 469 18.36 -3.40 17.17
CA LEU A 469 18.97 -2.72 18.30
C LEU A 469 20.26 -3.43 18.75
N GLU A 470 21.41 -2.74 18.73
CA GLU A 470 22.71 -3.37 19.01
C GLU A 470 23.06 -3.49 20.50
N TYR A 471 22.25 -2.86 21.36
CA TYR A 471 22.43 -2.78 22.81
C TYR A 471 21.08 -2.92 23.54
N THR A 472 21.12 -3.16 24.85
CA THR A 472 19.92 -3.11 25.70
C THR A 472 19.86 -1.77 26.38
N GLY A 473 18.74 -1.06 26.27
CA GLY A 473 18.58 0.25 26.88
C GLY A 473 17.53 1.09 26.20
N ARG A 474 17.69 2.41 26.35
CA ARG A 474 16.81 3.42 25.79
C ARG A 474 17.38 3.94 24.49
N PHE A 475 16.50 4.36 23.59
CA PHE A 475 16.83 5.10 22.39
C PHE A 475 15.68 6.08 22.09
N PHE A 476 15.93 7.03 21.21
CA PHE A 476 14.98 8.06 20.87
C PHE A 476 14.64 8.02 19.38
N VAL A 477 13.37 8.21 19.07
CA VAL A 477 12.86 8.43 17.72
C VAL A 477 12.38 9.87 17.65
N GLN A 478 12.96 10.63 16.73
CA GLN A 478 12.57 11.99 16.44
C GLN A 478 11.66 11.98 15.21
N VAL A 479 10.54 12.67 15.31
CA VAL A 479 9.69 13.07 14.18
C VAL A 479 9.94 14.55 13.92
N SER A 480 10.11 14.90 12.65
CA SER A 480 10.23 16.28 12.18
C SER A 480 9.63 16.36 10.79
N SER A 481 9.57 17.55 10.20
CA SER A 481 9.10 17.74 8.83
C SER A 481 10.22 18.26 7.92
N TYR A 482 10.10 17.97 6.64
CA TYR A 482 10.93 18.60 5.63
C TYR A 482 10.45 20.03 5.39
N ASN A 483 11.29 21.00 5.72
CA ASN A 483 10.97 22.40 5.49
C ASN A 483 11.24 22.80 4.02
N PHE A 484 10.21 22.70 3.18
CA PHE A 484 10.24 23.09 1.77
C PHE A 484 10.18 24.62 1.59
N LEU A 485 11.10 25.39 2.18
CA LEU A 485 11.28 26.81 1.83
C LEU A 485 11.99 26.93 0.46
N HIS A 486 11.41 26.38 -0.60
CA HIS A 486 11.89 26.58 -1.96
C HIS A 486 10.78 27.22 -2.82
N PRO A 487 11.06 28.35 -3.50
CA PRO A 487 10.08 29.11 -4.28
C PRO A 487 9.77 28.40 -5.60
N ILE A 488 9.09 27.26 -5.54
CA ILE A 488 8.34 26.74 -6.67
C ILE A 488 6.93 27.31 -6.51
N ASP A 489 6.78 28.53 -7.04
CA ASP A 489 5.50 29.22 -7.19
C ASP A 489 4.40 28.24 -7.61
N THR A 490 3.28 28.25 -6.88
CA THR A 490 1.90 27.81 -7.25
C THR A 490 1.27 26.53 -6.70
N VAL A 491 1.87 25.80 -5.75
CA VAL A 491 1.08 24.80 -4.97
C VAL A 491 0.98 25.27 -3.52
N ASP A 492 -0.20 25.80 -3.16
CA ASP A 492 -0.55 26.39 -1.85
C ASP A 492 -0.59 25.34 -0.70
N GLY A 493 0.53 24.68 -0.41
CA GLY A 493 0.64 23.76 0.73
C GLY A 493 1.99 23.86 1.41
N ASP A 494 2.00 24.35 2.66
CA ASP A 494 3.15 24.24 3.54
C ASP A 494 3.22 22.81 4.08
N PHE A 495 4.03 21.94 3.45
CA PHE A 495 4.25 20.56 3.89
C PHE A 495 5.11 20.45 5.16
N SER A 496 5.52 21.57 5.76
CA SER A 496 6.35 21.58 6.96
C SER A 496 5.56 21.49 8.27
N ILE A 497 4.23 21.55 8.21
CA ILE A 497 3.35 21.40 9.38
C ILE A 497 2.20 20.47 9.03
N GLY A 498 1.69 19.74 10.01
CA GLY A 498 0.61 18.78 9.78
C GLY A 498 0.52 17.73 10.87
N ASN A 499 -0.55 16.94 10.82
CA ASN A 499 -0.73 15.78 11.66
C ASN A 499 0.05 14.59 11.09
N TYR A 500 0.37 13.64 11.95
CA TYR A 500 0.96 12.38 11.55
C TYR A 500 0.55 11.24 12.47
N GLN A 501 0.79 10.02 12.00
CA GLN A 501 0.73 8.81 12.80
C GLN A 501 2.09 8.12 12.79
N LEU A 502 2.73 8.00 13.94
CA LEU A 502 3.94 7.19 14.11
C LEU A 502 3.53 5.79 14.59
N TYR A 503 3.60 4.81 13.71
CA TYR A 503 3.39 3.40 14.02
C TYR A 503 4.74 2.73 14.31
N ALA A 504 4.89 2.20 15.52
CA ALA A 504 6.11 1.52 15.96
C ALA A 504 5.82 0.07 16.30
N THR A 505 6.64 -0.83 15.79
CA THR A 505 6.61 -2.26 16.11
C THR A 505 7.97 -2.70 16.65
N ARG A 506 7.95 -3.67 17.58
CA ARG A 506 9.12 -4.39 18.08
C ARG A 506 8.85 -5.87 17.94
N THR A 507 9.74 -6.55 17.25
CA THR A 507 9.78 -8.01 17.18
C THR A 507 11.00 -8.54 17.91
N THR A 508 10.76 -9.47 18.84
CA THR A 508 11.83 -10.26 19.44
C THR A 508 11.88 -11.61 18.74
N ILE A 509 12.92 -11.83 17.94
CA ILE A 509 13.23 -13.17 17.42
C ILE A 509 13.85 -13.96 18.57
N PRO A 510 13.22 -15.06 19.05
CA PRO A 510 13.83 -15.89 20.07
C PRO A 510 15.22 -16.31 19.58
N ALA A 511 16.26 -16.14 20.40
CA ALA A 511 17.56 -16.72 20.10
C ALA A 511 17.34 -18.19 19.70
N PRO A 512 18.00 -18.70 18.64
CA PRO A 512 17.82 -20.08 18.23
C PRO A 512 18.01 -20.94 19.46
N GLY A 513 16.97 -21.71 19.82
CA GLY A 513 16.99 -22.49 21.04
C GLY A 513 18.27 -23.33 21.10
N ILE A 514 18.74 -23.69 22.31
CA ILE A 514 20.02 -24.41 22.52
C ILE A 514 20.22 -25.58 21.53
N PHE A 515 19.15 -26.25 21.11
CA PHE A 515 19.17 -27.26 20.05
C PHE A 515 19.65 -26.78 18.67
N GLY A 516 19.22 -25.59 18.22
CA GLY A 516 19.69 -24.99 16.96
C GLY A 516 21.19 -24.65 17.00
N LEU A 517 21.67 -24.13 18.15
CA LEU A 517 23.10 -23.92 18.37
C LEU A 517 23.88 -25.25 18.42
N MET A 518 23.32 -26.32 18.99
CA MET A 518 23.94 -27.66 18.96
C MET A 518 24.02 -28.24 17.54
N ILE A 519 22.99 -28.05 16.71
CA ILE A 519 23.01 -28.52 15.31
C ILE A 519 24.05 -27.75 14.50
N LEU A 520 24.12 -26.41 14.62
CA LEU A 520 25.17 -25.61 13.98
C LEU A 520 26.57 -26.03 14.45
N GLY A 521 26.74 -26.30 15.75
CA GLY A 521 27.97 -26.85 16.30
C GLY A 521 28.34 -28.21 15.70
N LEU A 522 27.37 -29.11 15.51
CA LEU A 522 27.58 -30.42 14.89
C LEU A 522 27.91 -30.32 13.39
N VAL A 523 27.27 -29.42 12.63
CA VAL A 523 27.58 -29.17 11.22
C VAL A 523 28.98 -28.58 11.05
N ALA A 524 29.37 -27.62 11.91
CA ALA A 524 30.72 -27.07 11.93
C ALA A 524 31.77 -28.14 12.28
N MET A 525 31.48 -29.01 13.26
CA MET A 525 32.35 -30.15 13.60
C MET A 525 32.44 -31.19 12.48
N GLY A 526 31.35 -31.43 11.75
CA GLY A 526 31.30 -32.32 10.60
C GLY A 526 32.14 -31.82 9.42
N ARG A 527 32.02 -30.52 9.07
CA ARG A 527 32.84 -29.89 8.03
C ARG A 527 34.34 -29.87 8.37
N ARG A 528 34.68 -29.69 9.65
CA ARG A 528 36.09 -29.73 10.10
C ARG A 528 36.70 -31.13 9.96
N LYS A 529 35.92 -32.21 10.15
CA LYS A 529 36.38 -33.59 9.89
C LYS A 529 36.55 -33.91 8.40
N SER A 530 35.79 -33.25 7.52
CA SER A 530 35.90 -33.41 6.06
C SER A 530 37.12 -32.71 5.46
N LEU A 531 37.65 -31.67 6.12
CA LEU A 531 38.85 -30.94 5.67
C LEU A 531 40.17 -31.53 6.21
N LEU A 532 40.08 -32.54 7.09
CA LEU A 532 41.22 -33.23 7.71
C LEU A 532 41.40 -34.67 7.19
N LYS A 533 40.68 -35.04 6.14
CA LYS A 533 40.90 -36.23 5.31
C LYS A 533 41.19 -35.77 3.90
#